data_AF-E0RWH7-F1
#
_entry.id   AF-E0RWH7-F1
#
_cell.length_a   1.000
_cell.length_b   1.000
_cell.length_c   1.000
_cell.angle_alpha   90.00
_cell.angle_beta   90.00
_cell.angle_gamma   90.00
#
_symmetry.space_group_name_H-M   'P 1'
#
loop_
_entity.id
_entity.type
_entity.pdbx_description
1 polymer ?
#
loop_
_entity_poly.entity_id
_entity_poly.type
_entity_poly.pdbx_seq_one_letter_code
_entity_poly.pdbx_strand_id
1 'polypeptide(L)'
;MVEFVMTCKDADKAIARFLDDDLDNRELADFLNHIETCPVCKEELTIQFLVKVGMQRLEDGNTFNLKAELDMLLRDARKKLLGRRYLVLTSYILELLVLALAAATVVLAITIG
;
A
#
# COMPACT_ATOMS: atom_id res chain seq x y z
N MET A 1 -26.63 11.91 10.17
CA MET A 1 -26.67 11.40 8.78
C MET A 1 -25.28 10.85 8.51
N VAL A 2 -25.08 9.54 8.60
CA VAL A 2 -23.76 8.91 8.46
C VAL A 2 -23.47 8.83 6.96
N GLU A 3 -22.57 9.66 6.45
CA GLU A 3 -21.98 9.46 5.13
C GLU A 3 -21.04 8.26 5.22
N PHE A 4 -21.55 7.08 4.87
CA PHE A 4 -20.68 5.95 4.51
C PHE A 4 -20.06 6.29 3.16
N VAL A 5 -18.75 6.60 3.16
CA VAL A 5 -17.95 6.95 1.97
C VAL A 5 -18.06 5.88 0.87
N MET A 6 -18.36 4.63 1.24
CA MET A 6 -18.76 3.58 0.30
C MET A 6 -20.11 2.97 0.68
N THR A 7 -20.93 2.61 -0.31
CA THR A 7 -22.19 1.91 -0.10
C THR A 7 -21.98 0.39 -0.04
N CYS A 8 -22.89 -0.37 0.57
CA CYS A 8 -22.80 -1.84 0.59
C CYS A 8 -22.76 -2.46 -0.83
N LYS A 9 -23.31 -1.76 -1.83
CA LYS A 9 -23.30 -2.19 -3.23
C LYS A 9 -21.93 -2.00 -3.89
N ASP A 10 -21.20 -0.95 -3.49
CA ASP A 10 -19.84 -0.71 -3.94
C ASP A 10 -18.87 -1.65 -3.20
N ALA A 11 -19.13 -1.91 -1.92
CA ALA A 11 -18.43 -2.91 -1.11
C ALA A 11 -18.44 -4.28 -1.78
N ASP A 12 -19.60 -4.73 -2.26
CA ASP A 12 -19.78 -6.05 -2.90
C ASP A 12 -18.89 -6.21 -4.15
N LYS A 13 -18.77 -5.16 -4.97
CA LYS A 13 -17.86 -5.15 -6.14
C LYS A 13 -16.40 -5.06 -5.71
N ALA A 14 -16.12 -4.32 -4.65
CA ALA A 14 -14.79 -4.18 -4.09
C ALA A 14 -14.29 -5.49 -3.45
N ILE A 15 -15.17 -6.37 -2.95
CA ILE A 15 -14.80 -7.69 -2.40
C ILE A 15 -14.04 -8.52 -3.46
N ALA A 16 -14.61 -8.67 -4.66
CA ALA A 16 -13.99 -9.45 -5.72
C ALA A 16 -12.63 -8.88 -6.13
N ARG A 17 -12.56 -7.56 -6.36
CA ARG A 17 -11.31 -6.87 -6.70
C ARG A 17 -10.28 -6.91 -5.57
N PHE A 18 -10.73 -6.87 -4.31
CA PHE A 18 -9.85 -6.97 -3.14
C PHE A 18 -9.23 -8.35 -3.08
N LEU A 19 -10.02 -9.41 -3.33
CA LEU A 19 -9.50 -10.76 -3.41
C LEU A 19 -8.49 -10.94 -4.55
N ASP A 20 -8.63 -10.17 -5.65
CA ASP A 20 -7.74 -10.17 -6.82
C ASP A 20 -6.57 -9.17 -6.72
N ASP A 21 -6.40 -8.47 -5.59
CA ASP A 21 -5.36 -7.45 -5.35
C ASP A 21 -5.40 -6.26 -6.34
N ASP A 22 -6.60 -5.92 -6.84
CA ASP A 22 -6.87 -4.90 -7.87
C ASP A 22 -7.52 -3.61 -7.29
N LEU A 23 -7.34 -3.34 -5.98
CA LEU A 23 -7.82 -2.10 -5.35
C LEU A 23 -6.72 -1.04 -5.25
N ASP A 24 -7.06 0.19 -5.62
CA ASP A 24 -6.21 1.35 -5.35
C ASP A 24 -6.14 1.64 -3.85
N ASN A 25 -5.04 2.27 -3.38
CA ASN A 25 -4.81 2.57 -1.96
C ASN A 25 -5.93 3.37 -1.28
N ARG A 26 -6.63 4.22 -2.03
CA ARG A 26 -7.77 5.01 -1.51
C ARG A 26 -9.01 4.15 -1.36
N GLU A 27 -9.34 3.37 -2.40
CA GLU A 27 -10.49 2.46 -2.39
C GLU A 27 -10.32 1.36 -1.34
N LEU A 28 -9.11 0.87 -1.12
CA LEU A 28 -8.79 -0.08 -0.06
C LEU A 28 -9.06 0.48 1.34
N ALA A 29 -8.68 1.73 1.60
CA ALA A 29 -8.91 2.37 2.90
C ALA A 29 -10.41 2.53 3.18
N ASP A 30 -11.18 2.96 2.18
CA ASP A 30 -12.64 3.10 2.29
C ASP A 30 -13.32 1.74 2.44
N PHE A 31 -12.83 0.73 1.72
CA PHE A 31 -13.27 -0.67 1.82
C PHE A 31 -13.10 -1.23 3.23
N LEU A 32 -11.91 -1.09 3.81
CA LEU A 32 -11.61 -1.59 5.15
C LEU A 32 -12.51 -0.93 6.21
N ASN A 33 -12.67 0.39 6.15
CA ASN A 33 -13.49 1.14 7.11
C ASN A 33 -14.96 0.68 7.10
N HIS A 34 -15.51 0.39 5.92
CA HIS A 34 -16.89 -0.08 5.82
C HIS A 34 -17.04 -1.57 6.17
N ILE A 35 -16.07 -2.45 5.89
CA ILE A 35 -16.10 -3.85 6.36
C ILE A 35 -16.03 -3.94 7.89
N GLU A 36 -15.31 -3.02 8.56
CA GLU A 36 -15.26 -2.97 10.02
C GLU A 36 -16.59 -2.55 10.67
N THR A 37 -17.37 -1.72 9.97
CA THR A 37 -18.62 -1.16 10.49
C THR A 37 -19.88 -1.90 10.00
N CYS A 38 -19.80 -2.64 8.90
CA CYS A 38 -20.90 -3.36 8.28
C CYS A 38 -20.71 -4.89 8.39
N PRO A 39 -21.39 -5.57 9.32
CA PRO A 39 -21.23 -7.02 9.52
C PRO A 39 -21.69 -7.84 8.31
N VAL A 40 -22.68 -7.35 7.54
CA VAL A 40 -23.21 -8.03 6.36
C VAL A 40 -22.15 -8.14 5.25
N CYS A 41 -21.46 -7.03 4.95
CA CYS A 41 -20.41 -7.04 3.92
C CYS A 41 -19.18 -7.85 4.36
N LYS A 42 -18.91 -7.91 5.67
CA LYS A 42 -17.85 -8.76 6.24
C LYS A 42 -18.15 -10.25 6.11
N GLU A 43 -19.41 -10.64 6.31
CA GLU A 43 -19.85 -12.02 6.13
C GLU A 43 -19.72 -12.44 4.66
N GLU A 44 -20.16 -11.59 3.73
CA GLU A 44 -20.02 -11.81 2.28
C GLU A 44 -18.55 -11.96 1.86
N LEU A 45 -17.66 -11.07 2.34
CA LEU A 45 -16.21 -11.17 2.10
C LEU A 45 -15.64 -12.50 2.58
N THR A 46 -16.10 -12.98 3.75
CA THR A 46 -15.66 -14.24 4.33
C THR A 46 -16.08 -15.44 3.48
N ILE A 47 -17.33 -15.42 2.97
CA ILE A 47 -17.84 -16.47 2.08
C ILE A 47 -17.02 -16.51 0.79
N GLN A 48 -16.84 -15.37 0.11
CA GLN A 48 -16.11 -15.32 -1.16
C GLN A 48 -14.63 -15.69 -0.99
N PHE A 49 -14.00 -15.29 0.11
CA PHE A 49 -12.65 -15.73 0.46
C PHE A 49 -12.58 -17.25 0.65
N LEU A 50 -13.54 -17.85 1.38
CA LEU A 50 -13.56 -19.29 1.63
C LEU A 50 -13.77 -20.09 0.34
N VAL A 51 -14.60 -19.59 -0.59
CA VAL A 51 -14.77 -20.21 -1.92
C VAL A 51 -13.46 -20.15 -2.70
N LYS A 52 -12.81 -18.98 -2.77
CA LYS A 52 -11.54 -18.79 -3.50
C LYS A 52 -10.43 -19.68 -2.95
N VAL A 53 -10.26 -19.71 -1.63
CA VAL A 53 -9.24 -20.54 -0.95
C VAL A 53 -9.62 -22.03 -0.99
N GLY A 54 -10.92 -22.36 -0.90
CA GLY A 54 -11.42 -23.72 -0.98
C GLY A 54 -11.10 -24.40 -2.31
N MET A 55 -11.13 -23.64 -3.42
CA MET A 55 -10.73 -24.15 -4.73
C MET A 55 -9.21 -24.32 -4.86
N GLN A 56 -8.41 -23.42 -4.29
CA GLN A 56 -6.94 -23.55 -4.26
C GLN A 56 -6.45 -24.80 -3.49
N ARG A 57 -7.28 -25.42 -2.65
CA ARG A 57 -6.94 -26.63 -1.88
C ARG A 57 -7.15 -27.95 -2.61
N LEU A 58 -7.82 -27.95 -3.77
CA LEU A 58 -8.08 -29.16 -4.55
C LEU A 58 -7.09 -29.35 -5.73
N GLU A 59 -6.29 -28.35 -6.07
CA GLU A 59 -5.37 -28.39 -7.22
C GLU A 59 -3.90 -28.70 -6.85
N ASP A 60 -3.47 -28.37 -5.63
CA ASP A 60 -2.07 -28.54 -5.21
C ASP A 60 -1.85 -29.75 -4.29
N GLY A 61 -1.89 -30.94 -4.88
CA GLY A 61 -1.41 -32.19 -4.27
C GLY A 61 0.11 -32.27 -4.12
N ASN A 62 0.81 -31.16 -3.82
CA ASN A 62 2.27 -31.14 -3.70
C ASN A 62 2.74 -30.27 -2.52
N THR A 63 3.73 -30.79 -1.79
CA THR A 63 4.27 -30.18 -0.57
C THR A 63 4.90 -28.82 -0.85
N PHE A 64 4.36 -27.82 -0.15
CA PHE A 64 4.53 -26.39 -0.30
C PHE A 64 5.97 -25.91 -0.01
N ASN A 65 6.75 -25.58 -1.04
CA ASN A 65 7.93 -24.69 -0.94
C ASN A 65 7.68 -23.29 -1.58
N LEU A 66 6.43 -23.01 -1.97
CA LEU A 66 6.04 -21.73 -2.60
C LEU A 66 6.15 -20.53 -1.65
N LYS A 67 6.00 -20.77 -0.33
CA LYS A 67 6.12 -19.71 0.69
C LYS A 67 7.50 -19.06 0.68
N ALA A 68 8.56 -19.84 0.51
CA ALA A 68 9.94 -19.35 0.58
C ALA A 68 10.29 -18.45 -0.61
N GLU A 69 9.79 -18.80 -1.81
CA GLU A 69 10.01 -18.04 -3.03
C GLU A 69 9.19 -16.74 -3.05
N LEU A 70 7.94 -16.81 -2.58
CA LEU A 70 7.09 -15.63 -2.41
C LEU A 70 7.64 -14.66 -1.36
N ASP A 71 8.17 -15.16 -0.25
CA ASP A 71 8.83 -14.33 0.78
C ASP A 71 10.09 -13.64 0.23
N MET A 72 10.82 -14.31 -0.66
CA MET A 72 12.01 -13.75 -1.30
C MET A 72 11.64 -12.63 -2.28
N LEU A 73 10.60 -12.83 -3.08
CA LEU A 73 10.05 -11.82 -3.98
C LEU A 73 9.49 -10.60 -3.23
N LEU A 74 8.74 -10.82 -2.14
CA LEU A 74 8.21 -9.74 -1.29
C LEU A 74 9.31 -8.94 -0.60
N ARG A 75 10.38 -9.59 -0.14
CA ARG A 75 11.56 -8.90 0.43
C ARG A 75 12.28 -8.04 -0.62
N ASP A 76 12.41 -8.52 -1.84
CA ASP A 76 13.07 -7.77 -2.92
C ASP A 76 12.21 -6.57 -3.38
N ALA A 77 10.89 -6.75 -3.52
CA ALA A 77 9.95 -5.68 -3.82
C ALA A 77 9.91 -4.60 -2.72
N ARG A 78 9.92 -5.02 -1.45
CA ARG A 78 9.95 -4.09 -0.30
C ARG A 78 11.22 -3.26 -0.26
N LYS A 79 12.39 -3.84 -0.55
CA LYS A 79 13.66 -3.10 -0.65
C LYS A 79 13.65 -2.08 -1.78
N LYS A 80 13.08 -2.42 -2.95
CA LYS A 80 12.95 -1.49 -4.09
C LYS A 80 12.02 -0.31 -3.77
N LEU A 81 10.95 -0.54 -3.02
CA LEU A 81 10.03 0.53 -2.58
C LEU A 81 10.65 1.48 -1.55
N LEU A 82 11.42 0.98 -0.58
CA LEU A 82 12.14 1.86 0.37
C LEU A 82 13.29 2.64 -0.30
N GLY A 83 14.01 2.01 -1.25
CA GLY A 83 15.12 2.66 -1.95
C GLY A 83 14.70 3.89 -2.75
N ARG A 84 13.58 3.81 -3.50
CA ARG A 84 13.06 4.96 -4.26
C ARG A 84 12.67 6.14 -3.38
N ARG A 85 12.06 5.88 -2.21
CA ARG A 85 11.67 6.95 -1.28
C ARG A 85 12.88 7.60 -0.60
N TYR A 86 13.92 6.82 -0.30
CA TYR A 86 15.16 7.34 0.27
C TYR A 86 15.92 8.21 -0.73
N LEU A 87 16.05 7.78 -2.00
CA LEU A 87 16.74 8.56 -3.04
C LEU A 87 16.10 9.92 -3.30
N VAL A 88 14.77 9.98 -3.37
CA VAL A 88 14.05 11.26 -3.54
C VAL A 88 14.23 12.17 -2.33
N LEU A 89 14.17 11.61 -1.11
CA LEU A 89 14.37 12.38 0.12
C LEU A 89 15.81 12.90 0.22
N THR A 90 16.81 12.08 -0.12
CA THR A 90 18.22 12.51 -0.14
C THR A 90 18.48 13.58 -1.18
N SER A 91 17.81 13.52 -2.35
CA SER A 91 17.91 14.56 -3.38
C SER A 91 17.40 15.91 -2.85
N TYR A 92 16.24 15.91 -2.20
CA TYR A 92 15.63 17.12 -1.66
C TYR A 92 16.44 17.74 -0.50
N ILE A 93 16.99 16.90 0.38
CA ILE A 93 17.87 17.36 1.47
C ILE A 93 19.15 17.99 0.91
N LEU A 94 19.73 17.39 -0.14
CA LEU A 94 20.93 17.91 -0.77
C LEU A 94 20.69 19.28 -1.42
N GLU A 95 19.57 19.43 -2.13
CA GLU A 95 19.17 20.72 -2.73
C GLU A 95 19.00 21.82 -1.67
N LEU A 96 18.32 21.52 -0.56
CA LEU A 96 18.16 22.46 0.55
C LEU A 96 19.51 22.83 1.20
N LEU A 97 20.40 21.85 1.36
CA LEU A 97 21.72 22.07 1.95
C LEU A 97 22.58 23.00 1.07
N VAL A 98 22.58 22.78 -0.25
CA VAL A 98 23.30 23.63 -1.21
C VAL A 98 22.74 25.06 -1.19
N LEU A 99 21.42 25.22 -1.17
CA LEU A 99 20.79 26.55 -1.07
C LEU A 99 21.15 27.27 0.24
N ALA A 100 21.15 26.56 1.37
CA ALA A 100 21.52 27.14 2.66
C ALA A 100 22.98 27.59 2.69
N LEU A 101 23.89 26.77 2.15
CA LEU A 101 25.31 27.11 2.04
C LEU A 101 25.53 28.32 1.13
N ALA A 102 24.87 28.36 -0.02
CA ALA A 102 24.95 29.50 -0.95
C ALA A 102 24.41 30.79 -0.31
N ALA A 103 23.31 30.73 0.43
CA ALA A 103 22.79 31.88 1.16
C ALA A 103 23.78 32.36 2.24
N ALA A 104 24.39 31.43 2.99
CA ALA A 104 25.36 31.77 4.03
C ALA A 104 26.60 32.46 3.46
N THR A 105 27.13 32.01 2.32
CA THR A 105 28.29 32.67 1.67
C THR A 105 27.95 34.08 1.18
N VAL A 106 26.75 34.28 0.62
CA VAL A 106 26.28 35.61 0.20
C VAL A 106 26.13 36.54 1.40
N VAL A 107 25.52 36.07 2.49
CA VAL A 107 25.37 36.88 3.72
C VAL A 107 26.74 37.26 4.28
N LEU A 108 27.68 36.31 4.37
CA LEU A 108 29.04 36.60 4.84
C LEU A 108 29.75 37.63 3.97
N ALA A 109 29.64 37.51 2.64
CA ALA A 109 30.21 38.49 1.70
C ALA A 109 29.65 39.90 1.91
N ILE A 110 28.34 40.03 2.17
CA ILE A 110 27.68 41.32 2.45
C ILE A 110 28.08 41.89 3.81
N THR A 111 28.31 41.04 4.81
CA THR A 111 28.69 41.51 6.16
C THR A 111 30.16 41.92 6.29
N ILE A 112 31.04 41.39 5.42
CA ILE A 112 32.50 41.61 5.49
C ILE A 112 32.96 42.64 4.44
N GLY A 113 32.23 42.83 3.34
CA GLY A 113 32.50 43.84 2.31
C GLY A 113 31.87 45.18 2.61
#